data_AF-A0A7C3Q0E3-F1
#
_entry.id   AF-A0A7C3Q0E3-F1
#
_cell.length_a   1.000
_cell.length_b   1.000
_cell.length_c   1.000
_cell.angle_alpha   90.00
_cell.angle_beta   90.00
_cell.angle_gamma   90.00
#
_symmetry.space_group_name_H-M   'P 1'
#
loop_
_entity.id
_entity.type
_entity.pdbx_description
1 polymer ?
#
loop_
_entity_poly.entity_id
_entity_poly.type
_entity_poly.pdbx_seq_one_letter_code
_entity_poly.pdbx_strand_id
1 'polypeptide(L)'
;MAIATAHHGDDQLETLLMRLMRGAGMRGMGGIAPVRALDGVRVVRPMLSVEREDGVRVCRMAGWAWREDATNQDTRRLRAMLRREVVPALRGRSASVTRRAVEFGQMAREAAWIARERAA
;
A
#
# COMPACT_ATOMS: atom_id res chain seq x y z
N MET A 1 17.74 13.28 -8.15
CA MET A 1 17.96 11.98 -7.48
C MET A 1 16.61 11.32 -7.18
N ALA A 2 16.51 9.99 -7.26
CA ALA A 2 15.29 9.25 -6.94
C ALA A 2 15.60 8.01 -6.11
N ILE A 3 14.68 7.64 -5.21
CA ILE A 3 14.74 6.44 -4.38
C ILE A 3 13.54 5.57 -4.75
N ALA A 4 13.78 4.34 -5.17
CA ALA A 4 12.74 3.34 -5.37
C ALA A 4 12.50 2.55 -4.08
N THR A 5 11.24 2.28 -3.75
CA THR A 5 10.88 1.40 -2.63
C THR A 5 9.93 0.31 -3.09
N ALA A 6 10.04 -0.88 -2.48
CA ALA A 6 9.29 -2.08 -2.86
C ALA A 6 7.88 -2.13 -2.26
N HIS A 7 7.23 -0.98 -2.06
CA HIS A 7 5.84 -0.97 -1.61
C HIS A 7 4.94 -1.60 -2.67
N HIS A 8 4.11 -2.56 -2.25
CA HIS A 8 3.21 -3.30 -3.12
C HIS A 8 1.73 -3.07 -2.77
N GLY A 9 0.82 -3.72 -3.51
CA GLY A 9 -0.62 -3.58 -3.33
C GLY A 9 -1.09 -3.87 -1.89
N ASP A 10 -0.51 -4.86 -1.22
CA ASP A 10 -0.91 -5.17 0.16
C ASP A 10 -0.59 -4.02 1.12
N ASP A 11 0.53 -3.31 0.92
CA ASP A 11 0.90 -2.15 1.75
C ASP A 11 -0.12 -1.02 1.58
N GLN A 12 -0.76 -0.92 0.40
CA GLN A 12 -1.85 0.02 0.17
C GLN A 12 -3.07 -0.34 0.99
N LEU A 13 -3.51 -1.59 0.91
CA LEU A 13 -4.65 -2.07 1.67
C LEU A 13 -4.42 -1.86 3.17
N GLU A 14 -3.27 -2.27 3.69
CA GLU A 14 -2.87 -2.04 5.09
C GLU A 14 -2.90 -0.55 5.45
N THR A 15 -2.34 0.30 4.61
CA THR A 15 -2.30 1.76 4.83
C THR A 15 -3.69 2.36 4.86
N LEU A 16 -4.58 1.94 3.97
CA LEU A 16 -5.96 2.42 3.91
C LEU A 16 -6.74 1.98 5.15
N LEU A 17 -6.62 0.72 5.56
CA LEU A 17 -7.24 0.21 6.78
C LEU A 17 -6.77 0.99 8.02
N MET A 18 -5.45 1.18 8.18
CA MET A 18 -4.91 1.96 9.30
C MET A 18 -5.33 3.43 9.29
N ARG A 19 -5.58 4.01 8.12
CA ARG A 19 -6.06 5.39 8.01
C ARG A 19 -7.55 5.49 8.32
N LEU A 20 -8.34 4.51 7.86
CA LEU A 20 -9.75 4.39 8.20
C LEU A 20 -9.95 4.27 9.71
N MET A 21 -9.20 3.39 10.37
CA MET A 21 -9.23 3.21 11.83
C MET A 21 -8.86 4.47 12.62
N ARG A 22 -8.14 5.41 12.00
CA ARG A 22 -7.75 6.70 12.59
C ARG A 22 -8.71 7.85 12.22
N GLY A 23 -9.83 7.56 11.58
CA GLY A 23 -10.82 8.58 11.19
C GLY A 23 -10.36 9.47 10.05
N ALA A 24 -9.54 8.97 9.13
CA ALA A 24 -9.09 9.76 7.98
C ALA A 24 -10.26 10.09 7.04
N GLY A 25 -10.43 11.38 6.72
CA GLY A 25 -11.31 11.83 5.64
C GLY A 25 -10.72 11.54 4.24
N MET A 26 -11.42 11.94 3.17
CA MET A 26 -11.04 11.63 1.78
C MET A 26 -9.61 12.02 1.41
N ARG A 27 -9.13 13.17 1.90
CA ARG A 27 -7.73 13.60 1.72
C ARG A 27 -6.73 12.60 2.31
N GLY A 28 -7.05 12.03 3.46
CA GLY A 28 -6.24 10.99 4.10
C GLY A 28 -6.42 9.62 3.43
N MET A 29 -7.57 9.33 2.85
CA MET A 29 -7.85 8.07 2.16
C MET A 29 -7.13 7.90 0.81
N GLY A 30 -6.36 8.89 0.38
CA GLY A 30 -5.51 8.80 -0.82
C GLY A 30 -4.34 7.81 -0.74
N GLY A 31 -4.32 6.85 0.19
CA GLY A 31 -3.31 5.79 0.30
C GLY A 31 -1.84 6.23 0.21
N ILE A 32 -1.00 5.32 -0.27
CA ILE A 32 0.40 5.56 -0.62
C ILE A 32 0.46 6.13 -2.04
N ALA A 33 1.16 7.25 -2.26
CA ALA A 33 1.32 7.82 -3.59
C ALA A 33 2.41 7.07 -4.40
N PRO A 34 2.20 6.79 -5.70
CA PRO A 34 3.20 6.17 -6.57
C PRO A 34 4.51 6.96 -6.66
N VAL A 35 4.39 8.29 -6.68
CA VAL A 35 5.52 9.21 -6.62
C VAL A 35 5.24 10.23 -5.54
N ARG A 36 6.24 10.48 -4.69
CA ARG A 36 6.20 11.54 -3.67
C ARG A 36 7.53 12.29 -3.67
N ALA A 37 7.47 13.62 -3.71
CA ALA A 37 8.63 14.46 -3.43
C ALA A 37 8.87 14.53 -1.92
N LEU A 38 10.14 14.42 -1.52
CA LEU A 38 10.62 14.55 -0.16
C LEU A 38 11.97 15.30 -0.22
N ASP A 39 11.99 16.56 0.18
CA ASP A 39 13.20 17.39 0.32
C ASP A 39 14.16 17.29 -0.89
N GLY A 40 13.63 17.51 -2.10
CA GLY A 40 14.40 17.44 -3.36
C GLY A 40 14.64 16.02 -3.91
N VAL A 41 14.25 14.98 -3.18
CA VAL A 41 14.32 13.57 -3.61
C VAL A 41 12.94 13.06 -4.04
N ARG A 42 12.88 12.34 -5.16
CA ARG A 42 11.66 11.64 -5.58
C ARG A 42 11.65 10.21 -5.04
N VAL A 43 10.69 9.90 -4.17
CA VAL A 43 10.42 8.52 -3.74
C VAL A 43 9.41 7.91 -4.71
N VAL A 44 9.83 6.90 -5.47
CA VAL A 44 9.02 6.16 -6.44
C VAL A 44 8.68 4.77 -5.92
N ARG A 45 7.49 4.27 -6.26
CA ARG A 45 6.97 2.98 -5.78
C ARG A 45 6.42 2.16 -6.95
N PRO A 46 7.29 1.58 -7.79
CA PRO A 46 6.87 0.91 -9.03
C PRO A 46 5.96 -0.29 -8.79
N MET A 47 6.07 -0.94 -7.62
CA MET A 47 5.37 -2.18 -7.30
C MET A 47 3.97 -1.97 -6.72
N LEU A 48 3.46 -0.74 -6.57
CA LEU A 48 2.18 -0.51 -5.89
C LEU A 48 0.97 -1.20 -6.53
N SER A 49 1.05 -1.51 -7.82
CA SER A 49 0.01 -2.24 -8.56
C SER A 49 0.25 -3.75 -8.62
N VAL A 50 1.33 -4.23 -8.00
CA VAL A 50 1.75 -5.63 -7.98
C VAL A 50 1.33 -6.27 -6.67
N GLU A 51 0.88 -7.52 -6.70
CA GLU A 51 0.58 -8.27 -5.48
C GLU A 51 1.87 -8.87 -4.89
N ARG A 52 1.91 -9.01 -3.57
CA ARG A 52 3.08 -9.60 -2.89
C ARG A 52 3.45 -10.97 -3.45
N GLU A 53 2.45 -11.79 -3.77
CA GLU A 53 2.64 -13.15 -4.27
C GLU A 53 3.33 -13.18 -5.64
N ASP A 54 3.09 -12.19 -6.50
CA ASP A 54 3.77 -12.07 -7.78
C ASP A 54 5.25 -11.76 -7.60
N GLY A 55 5.59 -10.89 -6.65
CA GLY A 55 6.99 -10.64 -6.28
C GLY A 55 7.70 -11.90 -5.79
N VAL A 56 7.05 -12.68 -4.92
CA VAL A 56 7.59 -13.96 -4.45
C VAL A 56 7.77 -14.96 -5.60
N ARG A 57 6.81 -15.02 -6.52
CA ARG A 57 6.87 -15.88 -7.71
C ARG A 57 8.06 -15.53 -8.59
N VAL A 58 8.30 -14.25 -8.85
CA VAL A 58 9.45 -13.77 -9.61
C VAL A 58 10.76 -14.17 -8.92
N CYS A 59 10.88 -13.95 -7.61
CA CYS A 59 12.08 -14.36 -6.87
C CYS A 59 12.33 -15.88 -7.00
N ARG A 60 11.28 -16.71 -6.87
CA ARG A 60 11.38 -18.16 -7.04
C ARG A 60 11.81 -18.55 -8.45
N MET A 61 11.20 -17.96 -9.48
CA MET A 61 11.56 -18.23 -10.88
C MET A 61 12.99 -17.82 -11.20
N ALA A 62 13.49 -16.75 -10.58
CA ALA A 62 14.86 -16.28 -10.73
C ALA A 62 15.87 -17.02 -9.84
N GLY A 63 15.43 -17.95 -8.98
CA GLY A 63 16.29 -18.62 -8.01
C GLY A 63 16.86 -17.71 -6.92
N TRP A 64 16.23 -16.56 -6.66
CA TRP A 64 16.69 -15.61 -5.66
C TRP A 64 16.17 -15.96 -4.27
N ALA A 65 17.10 -16.06 -3.32
CA ALA A 65 16.77 -16.10 -1.90
C ALA A 65 16.52 -14.68 -1.38
N TRP A 66 15.60 -14.55 -0.42
CA TRP A 66 15.38 -13.31 0.31
C TRP A 66 15.43 -13.56 1.81
N ARG A 67 15.61 -12.50 2.58
CA ARG A 67 15.54 -12.54 4.05
C ARG A 67 14.20 -11.98 4.52
N GLU A 68 13.64 -12.60 5.54
CA GLU A 68 12.46 -12.08 6.23
C GLU A 68 12.89 -11.26 7.44
N ASP A 69 12.35 -10.05 7.54
CA ASP A 69 12.52 -9.20 8.72
C ASP A 69 11.67 -9.74 9.87
N ALA A 70 12.29 -9.99 11.03
CA ALA A 70 11.63 -10.51 12.23
C ALA A 70 10.47 -9.61 12.71
N THR A 71 10.56 -8.30 12.47
CA THR A 71 9.50 -7.34 12.85
C THR A 71 8.22 -7.53 12.04
N ASN A 72 8.25 -8.23 10.91
CA ASN A 72 7.05 -8.58 10.14
C ASN A 72 6.11 -9.53 10.89
N GLN A 73 6.62 -10.26 11.88
CA GLN A 73 5.86 -11.25 12.63
C GLN A 73 5.28 -10.71 13.95
N ASP A 74 5.71 -9.52 14.38
CA ASP A 74 5.31 -8.91 15.66
C ASP A 74 3.93 -8.25 15.56
N THR A 75 2.87 -9.00 15.90
CA THR A 75 1.47 -8.55 15.85
C THR A 75 1.13 -7.46 16.88
N ARG A 76 2.03 -7.11 17.82
CA ARG A 76 1.85 -5.90 18.65
C ARG A 76 1.86 -4.62 17.79
N ARG A 77 2.45 -4.69 16.59
CA ARG A 77 2.41 -3.61 15.60
C ARG A 77 1.14 -3.75 14.76
N LEU A 78 0.31 -2.71 14.74
CA LEU A 78 -0.96 -2.69 14.00
C LEU A 78 -0.83 -3.17 12.54
N ARG A 79 0.22 -2.72 11.82
CA ARG A 79 0.44 -3.14 10.42
C ARG A 79 0.67 -4.65 10.30
N ALA A 80 1.45 -5.24 11.20
CA ALA A 80 1.73 -6.67 11.19
C ALA A 80 0.49 -7.50 11.56
N MET A 81 -0.31 -7.03 12.53
CA MET A 81 -1.62 -7.63 12.84
C MET A 81 -2.54 -7.60 11.62
N LEU A 82 -2.71 -6.43 10.98
CA LEU A 82 -3.57 -6.31 9.79
C LEU A 82 -3.14 -7.28 8.68
N ARG A 83 -1.83 -7.37 8.42
CA ARG A 83 -1.26 -8.28 7.42
C ARG A 83 -1.54 -9.75 7.72
N ARG A 84 -1.47 -10.17 8.99
CA ARG A 84 -1.61 -11.57 9.39
C ARG A 84 -3.05 -12.01 9.60
N GLU A 85 -3.90 -11.13 10.11
CA GLU A 85 -5.23 -11.49 10.59
C GLU A 85 -6.34 -10.94 9.67
N VAL A 86 -6.22 -9.68 9.25
CA VAL A 86 -7.31 -8.99 8.53
C VAL A 86 -7.21 -9.14 7.01
N VAL A 87 -6.04 -8.92 6.43
CA VAL A 87 -5.83 -9.00 4.97
C VAL A 87 -6.17 -10.40 4.43
N PRO A 88 -5.76 -11.52 5.06
CA PRO A 88 -6.12 -12.86 4.59
C PRO A 88 -7.63 -13.11 4.66
N ALA A 89 -8.29 -12.65 5.73
CA ALA A 89 -9.75 -12.78 5.86
C ALA A 89 -10.50 -12.01 4.77
N LEU A 90 -10.06 -10.78 4.44
CA LEU A 90 -10.62 -10.00 3.35
C LEU A 90 -10.40 -10.66 1.98
N ARG A 91 -9.19 -11.21 1.75
CA ARG A 91 -8.88 -11.95 0.51
C ARG A 91 -9.71 -13.21 0.36
N GLY A 92 -9.96 -13.93 1.45
CA GLY A 92 -10.83 -15.11 1.45
C GLY A 92 -12.28 -14.78 1.05
N ARG A 93 -12.72 -13.52 1.19
CA ARG A 93 -14.03 -13.04 0.74
C ARG A 93 -13.99 -12.42 -0.66
N SER A 94 -12.92 -11.74 -1.00
CA SER A 94 -12.73 -11.11 -2.30
C SER A 94 -11.25 -11.10 -2.68
N ALA A 95 -10.88 -11.97 -3.61
CA ALA A 95 -9.51 -12.01 -4.16
C ALA A 95 -9.09 -10.64 -4.72
N SER A 96 -10.04 -9.88 -5.28
CA SER A 96 -9.80 -8.56 -5.86
C SER A 96 -9.62 -7.42 -4.85
N VAL A 97 -9.73 -7.67 -3.53
CA VAL A 97 -9.74 -6.59 -2.52
C VAL A 97 -8.49 -5.73 -2.54
N THR A 98 -7.32 -6.32 -2.80
CA THR A 98 -6.05 -5.59 -2.85
C THR A 98 -6.03 -4.61 -4.02
N ARG A 99 -6.36 -5.09 -5.23
CA ARG A 99 -6.49 -4.25 -6.43
C ARG A 99 -7.50 -3.12 -6.22
N ARG A 100 -8.69 -3.43 -5.69
CA ARG A 100 -9.72 -2.42 -5.41
C ARG A 100 -9.27 -1.37 -4.40
N ALA A 101 -8.45 -1.74 -3.42
CA ALA A 101 -7.88 -0.81 -2.47
C ALA A 101 -6.90 0.16 -3.16
N VAL A 102 -6.07 -0.33 -4.09
CA VAL A 102 -5.18 0.53 -4.90
C VAL A 102 -5.99 1.53 -5.72
N GLU A 103 -7.02 1.05 -6.42
CA GLU A 103 -7.95 1.88 -7.22
C GLU A 103 -8.67 2.92 -6.35
N PHE A 104 -9.19 2.51 -5.20
CA PHE A 104 -9.82 3.41 -4.24
C PHE A 104 -8.87 4.51 -3.77
N GLY A 105 -7.63 4.17 -3.46
CA GLY A 105 -6.62 5.14 -3.08
C GLY A 105 -6.30 6.15 -4.21
N GLN A 106 -6.37 5.73 -5.48
CA GLN A 106 -6.24 6.63 -6.63
C GLN A 106 -7.42 7.60 -6.72
N MET A 107 -8.65 7.07 -6.73
CA MET A 107 -9.87 7.88 -6.77
C MET A 107 -9.95 8.87 -5.61
N ALA A 108 -9.58 8.45 -4.40
CA ALA A 108 -9.57 9.33 -3.23
C ALA A 108 -8.55 10.48 -3.36
N ARG A 109 -7.38 10.24 -3.97
CA ARG A 109 -6.41 11.32 -4.25
C ARG A 109 -6.94 12.31 -5.27
N GLU A 110 -7.55 11.81 -6.35
CA GLU A 110 -8.14 12.64 -7.41
C GLU A 110 -9.27 13.50 -6.84
N ALA A 111 -10.20 12.89 -6.11
CA ALA A 111 -11.27 13.63 -5.43
C ALA A 111 -10.72 14.69 -4.48
N ALA A 112 -9.69 14.37 -3.70
CA ALA A 112 -9.05 15.34 -2.80
C ALA A 112 -8.28 16.44 -3.53
N TRP A 113 -7.80 16.20 -4.76
CA TRP A 113 -7.18 17.22 -5.59
C TRP A 113 -8.23 18.18 -6.16
N ILE A 114 -9.30 17.65 -6.76
CA ILE A 114 -10.43 18.45 -7.28
C ILE A 114 -11.04 19.32 -6.18
N ALA A 115 -11.27 18.76 -4.99
CA ALA A 115 -11.84 19.51 -3.87
C ALA A 115 -10.93 20.66 -3.40
N ARG A 116 -9.61 20.52 -3.51
CA ARG A 116 -8.67 21.62 -3.19
C ARG A 116 -8.69 22.70 -4.26
N GLU A 117 -8.71 22.31 -5.53
CA GLU A 117 -8.66 23.25 -6.65
C GLU A 117 -9.94 24.08 -6.78
N ARG A 118 -11.09 23.51 -6.43
CA ARG A 118 -12.38 24.24 -6.39
C ARG A 118 -12.58 25.12 -5.15
N ALA A 119 -11.75 24.92 -4.12
CA ALA A 119 -11.80 25.71 -2.89
C ALA A 119 -10.79 26.87 -2.89
N ALA A 120 -9.96 26.97 -3.94
CA ALA A 120 -9.04 28.08 -4.21
C ALA A 120 -9.68 29.06 -5.19
#